data_AF-A0A2L0UFN0-F1
#
_entry.id   AF-A0A2L0UFN0-F1
#
_cell.length_a   1.000
_cell.length_b   1.000
_cell.length_c   1.000
_cell.angle_alpha   90.00
_cell.angle_beta   90.00
_cell.angle_gamma   90.00
#
_symmetry.space_group_name_H-M   'P 1'
#
loop_
_entity.id
_entity.type
_entity.pdbx_description
1 polymer ?
#
loop_
_entity_poly.entity_id
_entity_poly.type
_entity_poly.pdbx_seq_one_letter_code
_entity_poly.pdbx_strand_id
1 'polypeptide(L)'
;MTFPYSEEQRAMITAAIVESGFSTGEVWLHYFSLSGEVDEYEVEAYLAGLMPMPALECDLLALAVNELIDELPPRRRAPFGDELVRAHAGTGDAPSP
;
A
#
# COMPACT_ATOMS: atom_id res chain seq x y z
N MET A 1 1.73 16.86 20.16
CA MET A 1 1.80 18.17 19.48
C MET A 1 1.58 17.92 18.01
N THR A 2 0.70 18.68 17.37
CA THR A 2 0.43 18.58 15.93
C THR A 2 1.57 19.24 15.15
N PHE A 3 2.06 18.61 14.09
CA PHE A 3 3.11 19.13 13.20
C PHE A 3 2.50 19.56 11.85
N PRO A 4 3.21 20.35 11.02
CA PRO A 4 2.66 20.82 9.75
C PRO A 4 2.19 19.66 8.87
N TYR A 5 1.03 19.79 8.23
CA TYR A 5 0.45 18.79 7.32
C TYR A 5 0.15 17.41 7.93
N SER A 6 0.15 17.26 9.27
CA SER A 6 -0.08 15.95 9.90
C SER A 6 -1.40 15.29 9.54
N GLU A 7 -2.46 16.08 9.30
CA GLU A 7 -3.76 15.57 8.86
C GLU A 7 -3.75 15.09 7.41
N GLU A 8 -3.07 15.83 6.53
CA GLU A 8 -2.88 15.46 5.12
C GLU A 8 -2.02 14.20 5.01
N GLN A 9 -0.89 14.14 5.74
CA GLN A 9 -0.04 12.95 5.79
C GLN A 9 -0.84 11.73 6.28
N ARG A 10 -1.60 11.86 7.38
CA ARG A 10 -2.47 10.78 7.86
C ARG A 10 -3.44 10.32 6.78
N ALA A 11 -4.14 11.25 6.13
CA ALA A 11 -5.10 10.92 5.08
C ALA A 11 -4.46 10.18 3.90
N MET A 12 -3.25 10.58 3.50
CA MET A 12 -2.50 9.91 2.44
C MET A 12 -2.01 8.52 2.86
N ILE A 13 -1.50 8.36 4.09
CA ILE A 13 -1.13 7.04 4.64
C ILE A 13 -2.36 6.12 4.65
N THR A 14 -3.50 6.59 5.18
CA THR A 14 -4.73 5.80 5.21
C THR A 14 -5.19 5.40 3.80
N ALA A 15 -5.14 6.32 2.83
CA ALA A 15 -5.50 6.03 1.45
C ALA A 15 -4.58 4.96 0.83
N ALA A 16 -3.26 5.06 1.03
CA ALA A 16 -2.30 4.09 0.54
C ALA A 16 -2.56 2.68 1.09
N ILE A 17 -2.85 2.56 2.39
CA ILE A 17 -3.20 1.28 3.04
C ILE A 17 -4.49 0.68 2.44
N VAL A 18 -5.53 1.51 2.26
CA VAL A 18 -6.82 1.06 1.70
C VAL A 18 -6.65 0.61 0.24
N GLU A 19 -5.88 1.35 -0.56
CA GLU A 19 -5.66 1.03 -1.97
C GLU A 19 -4.78 -0.21 -2.16
N SER A 20 -3.78 -0.42 -1.31
CA SER A 20 -2.95 -1.63 -1.35
C SER A 20 -3.67 -2.86 -0.81
N GLY A 21 -4.70 -2.66 0.01
CA GLY A 21 -5.48 -3.75 0.62
C GLY A 21 -4.80 -4.38 1.84
N PHE A 22 -3.82 -3.70 2.43
CA PHE A 22 -3.19 -4.15 3.66
C PHE A 22 -4.11 -3.92 4.86
N SER A 23 -4.09 -4.85 5.80
CA SER A 23 -4.67 -4.67 7.12
C SER A 23 -3.79 -3.80 8.01
N THR A 24 -4.38 -3.16 9.03
CA THR A 24 -3.61 -2.38 10.00
C THR A 24 -2.54 -3.22 10.70
N GLY A 25 -2.84 -4.48 11.03
CA GLY A 25 -1.88 -5.39 11.67
C GLY A 25 -0.68 -5.74 10.80
N GLU A 26 -0.86 -5.90 9.48
CA GLU A 26 0.26 -6.10 8.54
C GLU A 26 1.18 -4.87 8.49
N VAL A 27 0.58 -3.67 8.41
CA VAL A 27 1.32 -2.41 8.40
C VAL A 27 2.04 -2.20 9.73
N TRP A 28 1.36 -2.44 10.85
CA TRP A 28 1.92 -2.30 12.19
C TRP A 28 3.09 -3.24 12.40
N LEU A 29 2.98 -4.50 11.98
CA LEU A 29 4.07 -5.48 12.14
C LEU A 29 5.33 -5.05 11.39
N HIS A 30 5.18 -4.50 10.18
CA HIS A 30 6.30 -3.99 9.40
C HIS A 30 6.88 -2.71 10.02
N TYR A 31 6.03 -1.76 10.42
CA TYR A 31 6.43 -0.56 11.17
C TYR A 31 7.19 -0.89 12.46
N PHE A 32 6.73 -1.90 13.23
CA PHE A 32 7.40 -2.37 14.43
C PHE A 32 8.80 -2.93 14.12
N SER A 33 8.95 -3.62 12.98
CA SER A 33 10.27 -4.09 12.53
C SER A 33 11.26 -2.96 12.21
N LEU A 34 10.74 -1.77 11.88
CA LEU A 34 11.50 -0.54 11.64
C LEU A 34 11.80 0.23 12.94
N SER A 35 11.67 -0.40 14.11
CA SER A 35 11.81 0.21 15.44
C SER A 35 10.74 1.24 15.77
N GLY A 36 9.52 1.03 15.26
CA GLY A 36 8.35 1.77 15.71
C GLY A 36 8.03 1.52 17.18
N GLU A 37 7.80 2.58 17.95
CA GLU A 37 7.61 2.52 19.41
C GLU A 37 6.13 2.45 19.83
N VAL A 38 5.21 2.64 18.88
CA VAL A 38 3.76 2.75 19.11
C VAL A 38 3.08 1.39 18.94
N ASP A 39 2.07 1.10 19.75
CA ASP A 39 1.34 -0.17 19.66
C ASP A 39 0.31 -0.19 18.51
N GLU A 40 -0.25 -1.38 18.21
CA GLU A 40 -1.21 -1.56 17.12
C GLU A 40 -2.49 -0.71 17.32
N TYR A 41 -2.96 -0.59 18.56
CA TYR A 41 -4.18 0.16 18.87
C TYR A 41 -3.99 1.67 18.72
N GLU A 42 -2.81 2.18 19.07
CA GLU A 42 -2.44 3.57 18.86
C GLU A 42 -2.28 3.87 17.36
N VAL A 43 -1.74 2.94 16.56
CA VAL A 43 -1.73 3.05 15.09
C VAL A 43 -3.15 3.07 14.52
N GLU A 44 -4.05 2.19 14.98
CA GLU A 44 -5.46 2.21 14.59
C GLU A 44 -6.14 3.53 14.95
N ALA A 45 -5.92 4.03 16.17
CA ALA A 45 -6.47 5.30 16.64
C ALA A 45 -5.91 6.48 15.84
N TYR A 46 -4.63 6.45 15.48
CA TYR A 46 -4.01 7.43 14.60
C TYR A 46 -4.67 7.42 13.23
N LEU A 47 -4.76 6.26 12.56
CA LEU A 47 -5.37 6.14 11.23
C LEU A 47 -6.84 6.58 11.22
N ALA A 48 -7.59 6.26 12.28
CA ALA A 48 -8.97 6.72 12.48
C ALA A 48 -9.09 8.23 12.78
N GLY A 49 -7.98 8.93 13.02
CA GLY A 49 -7.96 10.36 13.36
C GLY A 49 -8.39 10.64 14.80
N LEU A 50 -8.41 9.62 15.67
CA LEU A 50 -8.82 9.73 17.07
C LEU A 50 -7.68 10.24 17.96
N MET A 51 -6.43 9.98 17.59
CA MET A 51 -5.25 10.39 18.37
C MET A 51 -4.12 10.90 17.44
N PRO A 52 -3.44 12.00 17.79
CA PRO A 52 -2.25 12.42 17.06
C PRO A 52 -1.05 11.54 17.42
N MET A 53 -0.24 11.20 16.42
CA MET A 53 0.99 10.45 16.57
C MET A 53 2.22 11.38 16.37
N PRO A 54 3.38 11.14 17.01
CA PRO A 54 4.57 11.96 16.80
C PRO A 54 5.04 11.95 15.33
N ALA A 55 5.67 13.03 14.87
CA ALA A 55 6.08 13.18 13.48
C ALA A 55 6.99 12.05 12.98
N LEU A 56 7.97 11.65 13.81
CA LEU A 56 8.88 10.55 13.49
C LEU A 56 8.11 9.23 13.26
N GLU A 57 7.15 8.94 14.12
CA GLU A 57 6.34 7.72 14.02
C GLU A 57 5.44 7.75 12.78
N CYS A 58 4.93 8.94 12.38
CA CYS A 58 4.18 9.09 11.14
C CYS A 58 5.05 8.79 9.92
N ASP A 59 6.30 9.26 9.94
CA ASP A 59 7.26 9.02 8.87
C ASP A 59 7.68 7.54 8.80
N LEU A 60 7.88 6.89 9.96
CA LEU A 60 8.14 5.44 10.03
C LEU A 60 6.95 4.62 9.54
N LEU A 61 5.73 5.01 9.91
CA LEU A 61 4.52 4.34 9.42
C LEU A 61 4.34 4.52 7.90
N ALA A 62 4.63 5.72 7.37
CA ALA A 62 4.62 5.96 5.94
C ALA A 62 5.69 5.14 5.21
N LEU A 63 6.91 5.05 5.76
CA LEU A 63 7.97 4.20 5.24
C LEU A 63 7.52 2.75 5.20
N ALA A 64 6.92 2.25 6.29
CA ALA A 64 6.46 0.87 6.36
C ALA A 64 5.41 0.55 5.28
N VAL A 65 4.43 1.45 5.09
CA VAL A 65 3.41 1.29 4.04
C VAL A 65 4.05 1.29 2.64
N ASN A 66 5.00 2.19 2.39
CA ASN A 66 5.66 2.28 1.09
C ASN A 66 6.47 1.02 0.79
N GLU A 67 7.25 0.51 1.75
CA GLU A 67 8.03 -0.72 1.56
C GLU A 67 7.11 -1.92 1.28
N LEU A 68 6.00 -2.05 2.00
CA LEU A 68 5.01 -3.10 1.71
C LEU A 68 4.41 -2.96 0.31
N ILE A 69 4.15 -1.74 -0.16
CA ILE A 69 3.66 -1.48 -1.52
C ILE A 69 4.71 -1.85 -2.57
N ASP A 70 5.98 -1.53 -2.32
CA ASP A 70 7.09 -1.83 -3.24
C ASP A 70 7.32 -3.34 -3.41
N GLU A 71 6.95 -4.15 -2.42
CA GLU A 71 6.97 -5.61 -2.50
C GLU A 71 5.82 -6.20 -3.34
N LEU A 72 4.74 -5.43 -3.60
CA LEU A 72 3.63 -5.91 -4.41
C LEU A 72 4.05 -6.06 -5.88
N PRO A 73 3.63 -7.15 -6.55
CA PRO A 73 3.80 -7.25 -7.99
C PRO A 73 3.05 -6.11 -8.68
N PRO A 74 3.54 -5.60 -9.82
CA PRO A 74 2.85 -4.58 -10.58
C PRO A 74 1.40 -4.98 -10.84
N ARG A 75 0.46 -4.09 -10.53
CA ARG A 75 -0.96 -4.36 -10.78
C ARG A 75 -1.18 -4.66 -12.27
N ARG A 76 -1.96 -5.71 -12.55
CA ARG A 76 -2.32 -6.07 -13.93
C ARG A 76 -3.00 -4.88 -14.61
N ARG A 77 -2.48 -4.49 -15.78
CA ARG A 77 -3.11 -3.50 -16.63
C ARG A 77 -4.22 -4.14 -17.44
N ALA A 78 -5.31 -3.42 -17.68
CA ALA A 78 -6.36 -3.87 -18.57
C ALA A 78 -5.77 -4.05 -19.99
N PRO A 79 -5.95 -5.22 -20.63
CA PRO A 79 -5.42 -5.45 -21.96
C PRO A 79 -6.16 -4.57 -22.97
N PHE A 80 -5.45 -4.09 -23.99
CA PHE A 80 -6.09 -3.43 -25.12
C PHE A 80 -6.79 -4.44 -26.03
N GLY A 81 -7.81 -3.99 -26.77
CA GLY A 81 -8.56 -4.88 -27.66
C GLY A 81 -7.69 -5.52 -28.75
N ASP A 82 -6.69 -4.81 -29.26
CA ASP A 82 -5.75 -5.32 -30.25
C ASP A 82 -4.78 -6.36 -29.68
N GLU A 83 -4.33 -6.18 -28.42
CA GLU A 83 -3.57 -7.19 -27.68
C GLU A 83 -4.35 -8.50 -27.57
N LEU A 84 -5.65 -8.42 -27.26
CA LEU A 84 -6.53 -9.58 -27.18
C LEU A 84 -6.72 -10.26 -28.54
N VAL A 85 -6.89 -9.48 -29.61
CA VAL A 85 -7.01 -9.99 -30.99
C VAL A 85 -5.71 -10.68 -31.42
N ARG A 86 -4.54 -10.09 -31.14
CA ARG A 86 -3.24 -10.68 -31.44
C ARG A 86 -3.02 -11.99 -30.67
N ALA A 87 -3.37 -12.01 -29.39
CA ALA A 87 -3.25 -13.20 -28.55
C ALA A 87 -4.11 -14.37 -29.09
N HIS A 88 -5.32 -14.08 -29.60
CA HIS A 88 -6.18 -15.11 -30.20
C HIS A 88 -5.72 -15.54 -31.60
N ALA A 89 -5.18 -14.62 -32.41
CA ALA A 89 -4.67 -14.94 -33.75
C ALA A 89 -3.42 -15.84 -33.72
N GLY A 90 -2.57 -15.72 -32.69
CA GLY A 90 -1.36 -16.53 -32.53
C GLY A 90 -1.60 -18.01 -32.16
N THR A 91 -2.80 -18.38 -31.75
CA THR A 91 -3.16 -19.77 -31.37
C THR A 91 -3.63 -20.59 -32.58
N GLY A 92 -3.77 -19.98 -33.76
CA GLY A 92 -4.35 -20.59 -34.95
C GLY A 92 -3.38 -21.26 -35.93
N ASP A 93 -2.06 -21.20 -35.73
CA ASP A 93 -1.08 -21.70 -36.70
C ASP A 93 -0.05 -22.64 -36.08
N ALA A 94 -0.46 -23.89 -35.87
CA ALA A 94 0.46 -25.02 -35.84
C ALA A 94 -0.11 -26.10 -36.78
N PRO A 95 0.36 -26.22 -38.03
CA PRO A 95 0.07 -27.39 -38.83
C PRO A 95 0.81 -28.59 -38.20
N SER A 96 0.05 -29.57 -37.71
CA SER A 96 0.61 -30.86 -37.29
C SER A 96 1.17 -31.61 -38.51
N PRO A 97 2.40 -32.15 -38.45
CA PRO A 97 2.96 -33.04 -39.47
C PRO A 97 2.33 -34.44 -39.45
#